data_AF-A0AAN7XJ94-F1
#
_entry.id   AF-A0AAN7XJ94-F1
#
_cell.length_a   1.000
_cell.length_b   1.000
_cell.length_c   1.000
_cell.angle_alpha   90.00
_cell.angle_beta   90.00
_cell.angle_gamma   90.00
#
_symmetry.space_group_name_H-M   'P 1'
#
loop_
_entity.id
_entity.type
_entity.pdbx_description
1 polymer ?
#
loop_
_entity_poly.entity_id
_entity_poly.type
_entity_poly.pdbx_seq_one_letter_code
_entity_poly.pdbx_strand_id
1 'polypeptide(L)'
;MRRFRYPERPIIFLSGCYFMVAVAYAAGFFLEDKVVCVDKFKDDGFRTVAQGTKKEGCTILFMVLYFFGMASSIWWVILSLTWFLSAGMKWGHEAIEANSQYFHLAAWAVPAIKTITILAMGQVDGDVLTGVCFVGIFNVDALRGFVLAPLFVYLFIGTSFLLAGFVSLFRIRTIMKHDGTKTEKLEKLMVRIGVFSVLYTVPATIVIACYFYEQAFREHWQRTWHMQTCKRFAVQCPIHNFAPMTPDFTVFMIKYLMTMIVGITSGFWVWSGKTLQSWRRFYKRLSNGNHGETTV
;
A
#
# COMPACT_ATOMS: atom_id res chain seq x y z
N MET A 1 -27.98 4.97 10.59
CA MET A 1 -26.91 5.99 10.72
C MET A 1 -25.57 5.39 10.32
N ARG A 2 -24.94 5.84 9.22
CA ARG A 2 -23.58 5.44 8.82
C ARG A 2 -22.55 6.06 9.79
N ARG A 3 -21.75 5.21 10.44
CA ARG A 3 -20.80 5.58 11.51
C ARG A 3 -19.61 6.41 11.02
N PHE A 4 -19.19 6.21 9.78
CA PHE A 4 -18.10 6.95 9.14
C PHE A 4 -18.65 7.69 7.92
N ARG A 5 -18.55 9.01 7.95
CA ARG A 5 -18.93 9.89 6.83
C ARG A 5 -17.66 10.45 6.18
N TYR A 6 -17.76 10.98 4.97
CA TYR A 6 -16.66 11.79 4.44
C TYR A 6 -16.41 12.98 5.38
N PRO A 7 -15.16 13.40 5.61
CA PRO A 7 -13.91 12.98 4.96
C PRO A 7 -13.17 11.79 5.61
N GLU A 8 -13.71 11.15 6.66
CA GLU A 8 -13.05 10.04 7.37
C GLU A 8 -13.09 8.70 6.61
N ARG A 9 -14.10 8.53 5.76
CA ARG A 9 -14.40 7.26 5.08
C ARG A 9 -13.22 6.64 4.30
N PRO A 10 -12.36 7.39 3.58
CA PRO A 10 -11.17 6.86 2.93
C PRO A 10 -10.23 6.08 3.85
N ILE A 11 -10.14 6.44 5.14
CA ILE A 11 -9.27 5.75 6.12
C ILE A 11 -9.71 4.28 6.30
N ILE A 12 -11.02 4.02 6.23
CA ILE A 12 -11.57 2.66 6.34
C ILE A 12 -11.16 1.81 5.13
N PHE A 13 -11.24 2.37 3.92
CA PHE A 13 -10.81 1.66 2.72
C PHE A 13 -9.31 1.44 2.68
N LEU A 14 -8.53 2.43 3.13
CA LEU A 14 -7.09 2.32 3.29
C LEU A 14 -6.72 1.18 4.25
N SER A 15 -7.37 1.13 5.43
CA SER A 15 -7.17 0.05 6.40
C SER A 15 -7.55 -1.33 5.81
N GLY A 16 -8.65 -1.42 5.07
CA GLY A 16 -9.04 -2.64 4.37
C GLY A 16 -8.03 -3.09 3.31
N CYS A 17 -7.45 -2.15 2.56
CA CYS A 17 -6.40 -2.46 1.58
C CYS A 17 -5.14 -3.00 2.27
N TYR A 18 -4.68 -2.35 3.35
CA TYR A 18 -3.51 -2.82 4.10
C TYR A 18 -3.74 -4.14 4.81
N PHE A 19 -4.97 -4.44 5.25
CA PHE A 19 -5.32 -5.75 5.75
C PHE A 19 -5.09 -6.84 4.69
N MET A 20 -5.57 -6.63 3.46
CA MET A 20 -5.34 -7.59 2.36
C MET A 20 -3.86 -7.71 2.00
N VAL A 21 -3.11 -6.60 2.01
CA VAL A 21 -1.65 -6.62 1.83
C VAL A 21 -0.98 -7.46 2.91
N ALA A 22 -1.34 -7.26 4.19
CA ALA A 22 -0.80 -8.05 5.29
C ALA A 22 -1.14 -9.55 5.18
N VAL A 23 -2.37 -9.89 4.78
CA VAL A 23 -2.79 -11.28 4.50
C VAL A 23 -1.94 -11.91 3.42
N ALA A 24 -1.63 -11.19 2.33
CA ALA A 24 -0.82 -11.74 1.25
C ALA A 24 0.65 -11.97 1.67
N TYR A 25 1.25 -11.07 2.45
CA TYR A 25 2.58 -11.33 3.02
C TYR A 25 2.58 -12.45 4.06
N ALA A 26 1.53 -12.56 4.88
CA ALA A 26 1.39 -13.69 5.80
C ALA A 26 1.25 -15.02 5.06
N ALA A 27 0.46 -15.05 3.98
CA ALA A 27 0.36 -16.22 3.11
C ALA A 27 1.72 -16.56 2.47
N GLY A 28 2.46 -15.58 1.97
CA GLY A 28 3.82 -15.78 1.46
C GLY A 28 4.77 -16.37 2.51
N PHE A 29 4.70 -15.89 3.75
CA PHE A 29 5.48 -16.45 4.86
C PHE A 29 5.17 -17.93 5.11
N PHE A 30 3.90 -18.34 5.12
CA PHE A 30 3.53 -19.75 5.35
C PHE A 30 3.81 -20.66 4.14
N LEU A 31 3.79 -20.09 2.93
CA LEU A 31 3.97 -20.85 1.68
C LEU A 31 5.45 -20.92 1.26
N GLU A 32 6.31 -20.09 1.84
CA GLU A 32 7.76 -20.06 1.64
C GLU A 32 8.14 -20.07 0.15
N ASP A 33 9.02 -20.99 -0.26
CA ASP A 33 9.54 -21.10 -1.62
C ASP A 33 8.59 -21.82 -2.58
N LYS A 34 7.54 -22.49 -2.08
CA LYS A 34 6.65 -23.34 -2.89
C LYS A 34 5.89 -22.56 -3.96
N VAL A 35 5.57 -21.30 -3.68
CA VAL A 35 4.81 -20.44 -4.59
C VAL A 35 5.73 -19.62 -5.49
N VAL A 36 6.84 -19.14 -4.95
CA VAL A 36 7.78 -18.25 -5.65
C VAL A 36 8.84 -18.97 -6.47
N CYS A 37 9.07 -20.27 -6.26
CA CYS A 37 10.02 -21.07 -7.03
C CYS A 37 9.31 -22.12 -7.88
N VAL A 38 9.84 -22.42 -9.06
CA VAL A 38 9.47 -23.58 -9.88
C VAL A 38 10.46 -24.70 -9.57
N ASP A 39 9.91 -25.90 -9.38
CA ASP A 39 10.71 -27.09 -9.10
C ASP A 39 11.63 -27.46 -10.26
N LYS A 40 12.64 -28.26 -9.94
CA LYS A 40 13.64 -28.69 -10.91
C LYS A 40 12.96 -29.49 -12.04
N PHE A 41 13.34 -29.23 -13.28
CA PHE A 41 12.87 -30.00 -14.44
C PHE A 41 13.50 -31.40 -14.55
N LYS A 42 14.65 -31.61 -13.90
CA LYS A 42 15.41 -32.87 -13.82
C LYS A 42 16.05 -32.96 -12.43
N ASP A 43 16.41 -34.15 -11.95
CA ASP A 43 17.01 -34.33 -10.60
C ASP A 43 18.29 -33.50 -10.39
N ASP A 44 19.14 -33.44 -11.43
CA ASP A 44 20.36 -32.61 -11.48
C ASP A 44 20.10 -31.13 -11.85
N GLY A 45 18.84 -30.74 -12.01
CA GLY A 45 18.45 -29.39 -12.37
C GLY A 45 18.52 -28.41 -11.21
N PHE A 46 18.40 -27.12 -11.53
CA PHE A 46 18.26 -26.04 -10.56
C PHE A 46 16.78 -25.67 -10.40
N ARG A 47 16.39 -25.30 -9.17
CA ARG A 47 15.10 -24.62 -8.94
C ARG A 47 15.22 -23.21 -9.48
N THR A 48 14.20 -22.74 -10.18
CA THR A 48 14.18 -21.40 -10.77
C THR A 48 13.12 -20.54 -10.08
N VAL A 49 13.30 -19.23 -10.11
CA VAL A 49 12.27 -18.32 -9.60
C VAL A 49 11.10 -18.30 -10.58
N ALA A 50 9.87 -18.25 -10.05
CA ALA A 50 8.67 -18.12 -10.86
C ALA A 50 8.71 -16.79 -11.63
N GLN A 51 8.56 -16.87 -12.94
CA GLN A 51 8.48 -15.72 -13.84
C GLN A 51 7.27 -15.88 -14.75
N GLY A 52 6.57 -14.77 -14.98
CA GLY A 52 5.32 -14.74 -15.72
C GLY A 52 4.11 -15.21 -14.90
N THR A 53 3.00 -15.43 -15.59
CA THR A 53 1.69 -15.66 -14.98
C THR A 53 1.29 -17.13 -14.87
N LYS A 54 2.21 -18.06 -15.21
CA LYS A 54 1.92 -19.50 -15.30
C LYS A 54 1.73 -20.18 -13.94
N LYS A 55 2.33 -19.65 -12.87
CA LYS A 55 2.23 -20.23 -11.53
C LYS A 55 1.09 -19.55 -10.76
N GLU A 56 -0.05 -20.25 -10.66
CA GLU A 56 -1.31 -19.68 -10.15
C GLU A 56 -1.18 -19.01 -8.78
N GLY A 57 -0.57 -19.70 -7.81
CA GLY A 57 -0.38 -19.14 -6.47
C GLY A 57 0.44 -17.84 -6.48
N CYS A 58 1.45 -17.76 -7.34
CA CYS A 58 2.30 -16.59 -7.49
C CYS A 58 1.50 -15.44 -8.09
N THR A 59 0.75 -15.72 -9.16
CA THR A 59 -0.15 -14.76 -9.79
C THR A 59 -1.22 -14.23 -8.82
N ILE A 60 -1.81 -15.08 -7.97
CA ILE A 60 -2.82 -14.66 -6.98
C ILE A 60 -2.20 -13.74 -5.93
N LEU A 61 -1.04 -14.09 -5.37
CA LEU A 61 -0.33 -13.24 -4.40
C LEU A 61 0.02 -11.88 -5.01
N PHE A 62 0.52 -11.88 -6.24
CA PHE A 62 0.77 -10.66 -7.00
C PHE A 62 -0.50 -9.81 -7.16
N MET A 63 -1.61 -10.40 -7.62
CA MET A 63 -2.86 -9.67 -7.85
C MET A 63 -3.35 -8.98 -6.56
N VAL A 64 -3.36 -9.70 -5.44
CA VAL A 64 -3.77 -9.13 -4.15
C VAL A 64 -2.83 -8.01 -3.72
N LEU A 65 -1.52 -8.26 -3.68
CA LEU A 65 -0.54 -7.27 -3.21
C LEU A 65 -0.56 -6.00 -4.05
N TYR A 66 -0.50 -6.15 -5.38
CA TYR A 66 -0.38 -5.03 -6.28
C TYR A 66 -1.68 -4.22 -6.35
N PHE A 67 -2.84 -4.89 -6.48
CA PHE A 67 -4.13 -4.22 -6.53
C PHE A 67 -4.39 -3.40 -5.26
N PHE A 68 -4.27 -4.03 -4.08
CA PHE A 68 -4.58 -3.36 -2.82
C PHE A 68 -3.51 -2.32 -2.43
N GLY A 69 -2.23 -2.53 -2.78
CA GLY A 69 -1.18 -1.53 -2.56
C GLY A 69 -1.34 -0.28 -3.43
N MET A 70 -1.79 -0.43 -4.67
CA MET A 70 -2.10 0.70 -5.55
C MET A 70 -3.40 1.40 -5.12
N ALA A 71 -4.43 0.63 -4.76
CA ALA A 71 -5.68 1.17 -4.25
C ALA A 71 -5.48 1.97 -2.95
N SER A 72 -4.66 1.48 -2.01
CA SER A 72 -4.38 2.21 -0.76
C SER A 72 -3.73 3.56 -1.02
N SER A 73 -2.80 3.64 -1.97
CA SER A 73 -2.14 4.88 -2.37
C SER A 73 -3.13 5.89 -2.95
N ILE A 74 -4.07 5.45 -3.78
CA ILE A 74 -5.13 6.32 -4.33
C ILE A 74 -6.11 6.74 -3.22
N TRP A 75 -6.46 5.85 -2.30
CA TRP A 75 -7.30 6.20 -1.15
C TRP A 75 -6.65 7.26 -0.25
N TRP A 76 -5.32 7.24 -0.12
CA TRP A 76 -4.59 8.31 0.57
C TRP A 76 -4.63 9.64 -0.20
N VAL A 77 -4.55 9.63 -1.53
CA VAL A 77 -4.74 10.85 -2.34
C VAL A 77 -6.16 11.40 -2.16
N ILE A 78 -7.18 10.53 -2.19
CA ILE A 78 -8.58 10.91 -1.95
C ILE A 78 -8.76 11.46 -0.53
N LEU A 79 -8.12 10.87 0.48
CA LEU A 79 -8.12 11.38 1.84
C LEU A 79 -7.55 12.80 1.89
N SER A 80 -6.41 13.02 1.24
CA SER A 80 -5.75 14.34 1.18
C SER A 80 -6.62 15.38 0.44
N LEU A 81 -7.24 15.00 -0.67
CA LEU A 81 -8.18 15.83 -1.42
C LEU A 81 -9.40 16.19 -0.57
N THR A 82 -10.10 15.20 -0.01
CA THR A 82 -11.32 15.43 0.77
C THR A 82 -11.04 16.22 2.05
N TRP A 83 -9.85 16.04 2.63
CA TRP A 83 -9.36 16.88 3.72
C TRP A 83 -9.16 18.34 3.27
N PHE A 84 -8.50 18.58 2.13
CA PHE A 84 -8.36 19.92 1.55
C PHE A 84 -9.71 20.56 1.23
N LEU A 85 -10.64 19.83 0.61
CA LEU A 85 -11.98 20.34 0.29
C LEU A 85 -12.74 20.77 1.56
N SER A 86 -12.63 19.98 2.62
CA SER A 86 -13.24 20.32 3.91
C SER A 86 -12.53 21.51 4.59
N ALA A 87 -11.19 21.54 4.57
CA ALA A 87 -10.34 22.54 5.23
C ALA A 87 -10.28 23.89 4.54
N GLY A 88 -9.98 23.90 3.24
CA GLY A 88 -9.81 25.13 2.47
C GLY A 88 -11.08 25.59 1.80
N MET A 89 -11.83 24.68 1.19
CA MET A 89 -13.04 25.04 0.45
C MET A 89 -14.31 25.03 1.31
N LYS A 90 -14.19 24.67 2.60
CA LYS A 90 -15.31 24.59 3.56
C LYS A 90 -16.44 23.67 3.09
N TRP A 91 -16.13 22.63 2.30
CA TRP A 91 -17.14 21.68 1.86
C TRP A 91 -17.68 20.88 3.05
N GLY A 92 -19.00 20.80 3.14
CA GLY A 92 -19.70 19.92 4.06
C GLY A 92 -19.58 18.45 3.63
N HIS A 93 -19.81 17.54 4.58
CA HIS A 93 -19.73 16.10 4.31
C HIS A 93 -20.71 15.62 3.21
N GLU A 94 -21.88 16.26 3.09
CA GLU A 94 -22.88 15.96 2.05
C GLU A 94 -22.38 16.29 0.64
N ALA A 95 -21.72 17.44 0.48
CA ALA A 95 -21.15 17.86 -0.81
C ALA A 95 -20.02 16.91 -1.27
N ILE A 96 -19.20 16.43 -0.32
CA ILE A 96 -18.16 15.44 -0.62
C ILE A 96 -18.79 14.08 -0.93
N GLU A 97 -19.81 13.65 -0.16
CA GLU A 97 -20.47 12.36 -0.37
C GLU A 97 -21.23 12.28 -1.70
N ALA A 98 -21.78 13.39 -2.19
CA ALA A 98 -22.42 13.48 -3.51
C ALA A 98 -21.46 13.14 -4.66
N ASN A 99 -20.15 13.35 -4.48
CA ASN A 99 -19.11 13.05 -5.47
C ASN A 99 -18.42 11.69 -5.24
N SER A 100 -18.87 10.91 -4.25
CA SER A 100 -18.18 9.69 -3.82
C SER A 100 -18.05 8.61 -4.90
N GLN A 101 -18.95 8.57 -5.87
CA GLN A 101 -18.87 7.65 -7.02
C GLN A 101 -17.57 7.81 -7.81
N TYR A 102 -17.10 9.05 -8.03
CA TYR A 102 -15.86 9.31 -8.76
C TYR A 102 -14.63 8.86 -7.97
N PHE A 103 -14.65 9.06 -6.65
CA PHE A 103 -13.58 8.60 -5.76
C PHE A 103 -13.45 7.07 -5.79
N HIS A 104 -14.58 6.36 -5.71
CA HIS A 104 -14.61 4.92 -5.80
C HIS A 104 -14.17 4.40 -7.17
N LEU A 105 -14.64 5.02 -8.24
CA LEU A 105 -14.25 4.65 -9.60
C LEU A 105 -12.73 4.77 -9.77
N ALA A 106 -12.14 5.91 -9.38
CA ALA A 106 -10.70 6.12 -9.48
C ALA A 106 -9.89 5.12 -8.63
N ALA A 107 -10.30 4.90 -7.37
CA ALA A 107 -9.58 4.04 -6.44
C ALA A 107 -9.58 2.56 -6.82
N TRP A 108 -10.58 2.10 -7.57
CA TRP A 108 -10.69 0.68 -7.94
C TRP A 108 -10.36 0.41 -9.41
N ALA A 109 -10.79 1.27 -10.33
CA ALA A 109 -10.56 1.06 -11.75
C ALA A 109 -9.08 1.25 -12.12
N VAL A 110 -8.40 2.26 -11.56
CA VAL A 110 -6.98 2.51 -11.88
C VAL A 110 -6.08 1.34 -11.45
N PRO A 111 -6.17 0.81 -10.22
CA PRO A 111 -5.42 -0.40 -9.85
C PRO A 111 -5.83 -1.64 -10.66
N ALA A 112 -7.12 -1.81 -10.97
CA ALA A 112 -7.59 -2.93 -11.77
C ALA A 112 -6.95 -2.92 -13.17
N ILE A 113 -7.00 -1.78 -13.87
CA ILE A 113 -6.39 -1.62 -15.19
C ILE A 113 -4.90 -1.91 -15.12
N LYS A 114 -4.17 -1.32 -14.16
CA LYS A 114 -2.73 -1.57 -14.00
C LYS A 114 -2.42 -3.05 -13.74
N THR A 115 -3.23 -3.72 -12.92
CA THR A 115 -3.07 -5.16 -12.63
C THR A 115 -3.27 -5.99 -13.89
N ILE A 116 -4.34 -5.74 -14.65
CA ILE A 116 -4.64 -6.42 -15.91
C ILE A 116 -3.51 -6.21 -16.93
N THR A 117 -3.01 -4.99 -17.07
CA THR A 117 -1.89 -4.68 -17.97
C THR A 117 -0.64 -5.49 -17.61
N ILE A 118 -0.28 -5.57 -16.33
CA ILE A 118 0.90 -6.34 -15.90
C ILE A 118 0.72 -7.83 -16.16
N LEU A 119 -0.47 -8.37 -15.90
CA LEU A 119 -0.80 -9.76 -16.20
C LEU A 119 -0.70 -10.05 -17.70
N ALA A 120 -1.23 -9.15 -18.54
CA ALA A 120 -1.16 -9.27 -19.99
C ALA A 120 0.29 -9.20 -20.52
N MET A 121 1.15 -8.40 -19.88
CA MET A 121 2.57 -8.31 -20.21
C MET A 121 3.43 -9.41 -19.59
N GLY A 122 2.85 -10.27 -18.75
CA GLY A 122 3.57 -11.33 -18.05
C GLY A 122 4.68 -10.84 -17.12
N GLN A 123 4.60 -9.60 -16.61
CA GLN A 123 5.64 -8.99 -15.76
C GLN A 123 5.41 -9.32 -14.27
N VAL A 124 5.33 -10.60 -13.95
CA VAL A 124 5.15 -11.09 -12.57
C VAL A 124 6.36 -11.95 -12.21
N ASP A 125 7.04 -11.59 -11.12
CA ASP A 125 8.25 -12.24 -10.65
C ASP A 125 8.09 -12.71 -9.19
N GLY A 126 8.65 -13.87 -8.86
CA GLY A 126 8.76 -14.34 -7.48
C GLY A 126 9.81 -13.57 -6.67
N ASP A 127 9.47 -13.19 -5.45
CA ASP A 127 10.37 -12.66 -4.44
C ASP A 127 10.71 -13.75 -3.41
N VAL A 128 11.90 -14.33 -3.52
CA VAL A 128 12.37 -15.37 -2.59
C VAL A 128 12.57 -14.83 -1.18
N LEU A 129 12.79 -13.52 -1.01
CA LEU A 129 13.00 -12.91 0.31
C LEU A 129 11.71 -12.86 1.13
N THR A 130 10.57 -12.59 0.49
CA THR A 130 9.29 -12.41 1.18
C THR A 130 8.28 -13.52 0.93
N GLY A 131 8.58 -14.47 0.02
CA GLY A 131 7.69 -15.58 -0.31
C GLY A 131 6.45 -15.14 -1.11
N VAL A 132 6.45 -13.92 -1.66
CA VAL A 132 5.35 -13.39 -2.49
C VAL A 132 5.80 -13.11 -3.91
N CYS A 133 4.88 -12.74 -4.79
CA CYS A 133 5.21 -12.32 -6.15
C CYS A 133 4.86 -10.86 -6.38
N PHE A 134 5.70 -10.17 -7.15
CA PHE A 134 5.55 -8.76 -7.44
C PHE A 134 6.05 -8.40 -8.84
N VAL A 135 5.74 -7.19 -9.30
CA VAL A 135 6.20 -6.67 -10.59
C VAL A 135 7.53 -5.94 -10.44
N GLY A 136 8.41 -6.08 -11.42
CA GLY A 136 9.63 -5.26 -11.52
C GLY A 136 10.78 -5.71 -10.62
N ILE A 137 10.79 -6.97 -10.18
CA ILE A 137 11.91 -7.54 -9.40
C ILE A 137 13.12 -7.73 -10.31
N PHE A 138 12.92 -8.32 -11.50
CA PHE A 138 14.00 -8.57 -12.45
C PHE A 138 13.99 -7.62 -13.66
N ASN A 139 12.95 -6.79 -13.80
CA ASN A 139 12.81 -5.82 -14.89
C ASN A 139 12.68 -4.37 -14.36
N VAL A 140 13.72 -3.56 -14.60
CA VAL A 140 13.79 -2.16 -14.15
C VAL A 140 12.76 -1.27 -14.86
N ASP A 141 12.42 -1.54 -16.12
CA ASP A 141 11.43 -0.76 -16.86
C ASP A 141 10.02 -1.02 -16.33
N ALA A 142 9.71 -2.28 -16.00
CA ALA A 142 8.46 -2.64 -15.33
C ALA A 142 8.37 -2.00 -13.94
N LEU A 143 9.46 -2.00 -13.16
CA LEU A 143 9.54 -1.31 -11.87
C LEU A 143 9.25 0.18 -12.01
N ARG A 144 9.90 0.85 -12.96
CA ARG A 144 9.72 2.29 -13.24
C ARG A 144 8.29 2.61 -13.63
N GLY A 145 7.75 1.91 -14.62
CA GLY A 145 6.44 2.21 -15.21
C GLY A 145 5.27 1.87 -14.30
N PHE A 146 5.31 0.71 -13.63
CA PHE A 146 4.17 0.21 -12.87
C PHE A 146 4.21 0.55 -11.39
N VAL A 147 5.40 0.72 -10.79
CA VAL A 147 5.56 0.95 -9.35
C VAL A 147 6.01 2.38 -9.07
N LEU A 148 7.21 2.74 -9.50
CA LEU A 148 7.86 3.99 -9.06
C LEU A 148 7.14 5.24 -9.58
N ALA A 149 6.87 5.34 -10.88
CA ALA A 149 6.22 6.52 -11.46
C ALA A 149 4.80 6.74 -10.89
N PRO A 150 3.93 5.72 -10.79
CA PRO A 150 2.61 5.89 -10.16
C PRO A 150 2.68 6.31 -8.69
N LEU A 151 3.55 5.69 -7.89
CA LEU A 151 3.71 6.05 -6.47
C LEU A 151 4.20 7.49 -6.32
N PHE A 152 5.15 7.92 -7.16
CA PHE A 152 5.64 9.30 -7.16
C PHE A 152 4.53 10.29 -7.53
N VAL A 153 3.74 10.00 -8.58
CA VAL A 153 2.60 10.84 -8.98
C VAL A 153 1.56 10.94 -7.88
N TYR A 154 1.19 9.82 -7.25
CA TYR A 154 0.24 9.81 -6.15
C TYR A 154 0.76 10.62 -4.97
N LEU A 155 2.01 10.41 -4.55
CA LEU A 155 2.64 11.15 -3.48
C LEU A 155 2.66 12.65 -3.78
N PHE A 156 3.08 13.05 -4.97
CA PHE A 156 3.13 14.45 -5.39
C PHE A 156 1.75 15.11 -5.35
N ILE A 157 0.73 14.48 -5.91
CA ILE A 157 -0.65 15.01 -5.90
C ILE A 157 -1.18 15.10 -4.47
N GLY A 158 -1.04 14.05 -3.66
CA GLY A 158 -1.56 14.04 -2.29
C GLY A 158 -0.85 15.06 -1.39
N THR A 159 0.48 15.16 -1.46
CA THR A 159 1.24 16.18 -0.72
C THR A 159 0.86 17.60 -1.13
N SER A 160 0.59 17.85 -2.41
CA SER A 160 0.10 19.14 -2.89
C SER A 160 -1.22 19.53 -2.25
N PHE A 161 -2.18 18.60 -2.14
CA PHE A 161 -3.44 18.83 -1.41
C PHE A 161 -3.22 19.02 0.10
N LEU A 162 -2.29 18.29 0.72
CA LEU A 162 -1.97 18.45 2.13
C LEU A 162 -1.35 19.83 2.42
N LEU A 163 -0.46 20.32 1.57
CA LEU A 163 0.11 21.65 1.69
C LEU A 163 -0.96 22.73 1.53
N ALA A 164 -1.80 22.63 0.49
CA ALA A 164 -2.89 23.57 0.26
C ALA A 164 -3.91 23.59 1.43
N GLY A 165 -4.27 22.43 1.98
CA GLY A 165 -5.15 22.34 3.13
C GLY A 165 -4.52 22.85 4.42
N PHE A 166 -3.23 22.62 4.62
CA PHE A 166 -2.49 23.16 5.77
C PHE A 166 -2.50 24.69 5.73
N VAL A 167 -2.08 25.29 4.61
CA VAL A 167 -2.11 26.76 4.40
C VAL A 167 -3.51 27.33 4.65
N SER A 168 -4.55 26.65 4.16
CA SER A 168 -5.92 27.10 4.34
C SER A 168 -6.39 27.06 5.81
N LEU A 169 -5.99 26.05 6.58
CA LEU A 169 -6.28 25.96 8.01
C LEU A 169 -5.63 27.09 8.80
N PHE A 170 -4.37 27.45 8.49
CA PHE A 170 -3.73 28.60 9.14
C PHE A 170 -4.45 29.90 8.82
N ARG A 171 -4.83 30.13 7.56
CA ARG A 171 -5.56 31.35 7.18
C ARG A 171 -6.88 31.48 7.94
N ILE A 172 -7.62 30.39 8.12
CA ILE A 172 -8.89 30.39 8.87
C ILE A 172 -8.64 30.62 10.36
N ARG A 173 -7.66 29.95 10.96
CA ARG A 173 -7.31 30.12 12.39
C ARG A 173 -6.88 31.55 12.74
N THR A 174 -6.17 32.23 11.83
CA THR A 174 -5.75 33.62 12.04
C THR A 174 -6.93 34.60 12.02
N ILE A 175 -7.97 34.33 11.23
CA ILE A 175 -9.13 35.23 11.05
C ILE A 175 -10.25 34.95 12.07
N MET A 176 -10.43 33.69 12.50
CA MET A 176 -11.65 33.23 13.20
C MET A 176 -11.54 33.25 14.74
N LYS A 177 -10.79 34.21 15.30
CA LYS A 177 -10.53 34.31 16.75
C LYS A 177 -11.73 34.80 17.59
N HIS A 178 -12.92 34.98 16.99
CA HIS A 178 -14.03 35.70 17.64
C HIS A 178 -15.39 34.99 17.77
N ASP A 179 -15.58 33.73 17.35
CA ASP A 179 -16.89 33.03 17.47
C ASP A 179 -16.72 31.51 17.65
N GLY A 180 -16.79 30.98 18.88
CA GLY A 180 -16.22 29.65 19.17
C GLY A 180 -16.99 28.80 20.18
N THR A 181 -17.92 27.97 19.69
CA THR A 181 -18.35 26.74 20.41
C THR A 181 -18.73 25.56 19.50
N LYS A 182 -19.30 25.78 18.29
CA LYS A 182 -19.70 24.68 17.37
C LYS A 182 -18.59 24.18 16.43
N THR A 183 -17.61 25.02 16.10
CA THR A 183 -16.55 24.73 15.12
C THR A 183 -15.40 23.90 15.70
N GLU A 184 -15.22 23.90 17.01
CA GLU A 184 -14.09 23.27 17.70
C GLU A 184 -14.00 21.73 17.49
N LYS A 185 -15.16 21.05 17.42
CA LYS A 185 -15.21 19.59 17.18
C LYS A 185 -14.80 19.23 15.74
N LEU A 186 -15.26 20.02 14.77
CA LEU A 186 -14.90 19.84 13.35
C LEU A 186 -13.42 20.14 13.15
N GLU A 187 -12.92 21.20 13.77
CA GLU A 187 -11.50 21.58 13.71
C GLU A 187 -10.59 20.51 14.31
N LYS A 188 -10.93 19.98 15.50
CA LYS A 188 -10.19 18.85 16.12
C LYS A 188 -10.15 17.63 15.21
N LEU A 189 -11.26 17.32 14.55
CA LEU A 189 -11.32 16.21 13.58
C LEU A 189 -10.40 16.46 12.38
N MET A 190 -10.42 17.66 11.82
CA MET A 190 -9.63 18.02 10.65
C MET A 190 -8.14 18.03 10.95
N VAL A 191 -7.72 18.54 12.12
CA VAL A 191 -6.32 18.44 12.57
C VAL A 191 -5.90 16.98 12.70
N ARG A 192 -6.75 16.13 13.29
CA ARG A 192 -6.45 14.70 13.45
C ARG A 192 -6.29 13.98 12.11
N ILE A 193 -7.15 14.27 11.14
CA ILE A 193 -7.04 13.71 9.78
C ILE A 193 -5.76 14.22 9.10
N GLY A 194 -5.44 15.51 9.23
CA GLY A 194 -4.22 16.10 8.67
C GLY A 194 -2.94 15.45 9.22
N VAL A 195 -2.85 15.26 10.54
CA VAL A 195 -1.72 14.56 11.19
C VAL A 195 -1.61 13.13 10.66
N PHE A 196 -2.72 12.41 10.56
CA PHE A 196 -2.73 11.05 10.03
C PHE A 196 -2.23 10.99 8.57
N SER A 197 -2.67 11.92 7.72
CA SER A 197 -2.21 11.99 6.33
C SER A 197 -0.72 12.31 6.21
N VAL A 198 -0.17 13.19 7.07
CA VAL A 198 1.27 13.48 7.12
C VAL A 198 2.08 12.27 7.60
N LEU A 199 1.56 11.53 8.59
CA LEU A 199 2.17 10.29 9.07
C LEU A 199 2.23 9.20 7.99
N TYR A 200 1.32 9.20 7.01
CA TYR A 200 1.39 8.32 5.84
C TYR A 200 2.48 8.75 4.85
N THR A 201 2.68 10.06 4.66
CA THR A 201 3.67 10.60 3.71
C THR A 201 5.07 10.09 4.01
N VAL A 202 5.46 9.98 5.28
CA VAL A 202 6.81 9.57 5.70
C VAL A 202 7.15 8.13 5.30
N PRO A 203 6.35 7.09 5.60
CA PRO A 203 6.60 5.75 5.09
C PRO A 203 6.56 5.67 3.56
N ALA A 204 5.65 6.40 2.91
CA ALA A 204 5.54 6.41 1.45
C ALA A 204 6.80 6.99 0.76
N THR A 205 7.37 8.08 1.28
CA THR A 205 8.61 8.65 0.76
C THR A 205 9.78 7.70 0.96
N ILE A 206 9.87 7.02 2.11
CA ILE A 206 10.94 6.05 2.38
C ILE A 206 10.83 4.86 1.42
N VAL A 207 9.62 4.32 1.20
CA VAL A 207 9.41 3.23 0.22
C VAL A 207 9.84 3.65 -1.19
N ILE A 208 9.49 4.87 -1.62
CA ILE A 208 9.94 5.42 -2.91
C ILE A 208 11.47 5.54 -2.95
N ALA A 209 12.11 6.01 -1.89
CA ALA A 209 13.57 6.09 -1.79
C ALA A 209 14.24 4.70 -1.89
N CYS A 210 13.66 3.67 -1.26
CA CYS A 210 14.10 2.28 -1.40
C CYS A 210 14.01 1.82 -2.87
N TYR A 211 12.92 2.14 -3.58
CA TYR A 211 12.81 1.80 -5.00
C TYR A 211 13.81 2.55 -5.88
N PHE A 212 14.13 3.81 -5.57
CA PHE A 212 15.20 4.54 -6.26
C PHE A 212 16.58 3.90 -6.03
N TYR A 213 16.86 3.46 -4.80
CA TYR A 213 18.07 2.70 -4.47
C TYR A 213 18.14 1.40 -5.28
N GLU A 214 17.07 0.61 -5.28
CA GLU A 214 16.99 -0.63 -6.05
C GLU A 214 17.23 -0.38 -7.55
N GLN A 215 16.56 0.62 -8.12
CA GLN A 215 16.73 1.00 -9.52
C GLN A 215 18.18 1.42 -9.85
N ALA A 216 18.83 2.22 -9.00
CA ALA A 216 20.14 2.77 -9.29
C ALA A 216 21.24 1.70 -9.30
N PHE A 217 21.12 0.71 -8.41
CA PHE A 217 22.17 -0.30 -8.19
C PHE A 217 21.87 -1.67 -8.81
N ARG A 218 20.66 -1.89 -9.37
CA ARG A 218 20.23 -3.18 -9.94
C ARG A 218 21.24 -3.79 -10.92
N GLU A 219 21.68 -2.99 -11.88
CA GLU A 219 22.62 -3.40 -12.93
C GLU A 219 23.96 -3.87 -12.34
N HIS A 220 24.45 -3.18 -11.32
CA HIS A 220 25.71 -3.53 -10.65
C HIS A 220 25.58 -4.85 -9.89
N TRP A 221 24.45 -5.07 -9.22
CA TRP A 221 24.17 -6.34 -8.53
C TRP A 221 24.04 -7.51 -9.50
N GLN A 222 23.38 -7.31 -10.65
CA GLN A 222 23.23 -8.35 -11.68
C GLN A 222 24.57 -8.74 -12.29
N ARG A 223 25.45 -7.77 -12.57
CA ARG A 223 26.81 -8.04 -13.04
C ARG A 223 27.60 -8.83 -12.00
N THR A 224 27.57 -8.40 -10.73
CA THR A 224 28.26 -9.08 -9.62
C THR A 224 27.77 -10.52 -9.47
N TRP A 225 26.45 -10.73 -9.49
CA TRP A 225 25.84 -12.05 -9.44
C TRP A 225 26.26 -12.93 -10.63
N HIS A 226 26.27 -12.39 -11.85
CA HIS A 226 26.71 -13.12 -13.04
C HIS A 226 28.18 -13.55 -12.94
N MET A 227 29.06 -12.65 -12.51
CA MET A 227 30.48 -12.94 -12.30
C MET A 227 30.71 -14.02 -11.23
N GLN A 228 29.94 -14.01 -10.15
CA GLN A 228 30.07 -15.00 -9.08
C GLN A 228 29.52 -16.37 -9.46
N THR A 229 28.51 -16.41 -10.34
CA THR A 229 27.78 -17.66 -10.63
C THR A 229 28.07 -18.26 -12.01
N CYS A 230 28.79 -17.55 -12.88
CA CYS A 230 29.06 -17.99 -14.25
C CYS A 230 29.72 -19.37 -14.32
N LYS A 231 30.75 -19.62 -13.48
CA LYS A 231 31.43 -20.92 -13.40
C LYS A 231 30.50 -22.04 -12.95
N ARG A 232 29.64 -21.76 -11.97
CA ARG A 232 28.69 -22.74 -11.39
C ARG A 232 27.63 -23.18 -12.41
N PHE A 233 27.18 -22.25 -13.26
CA PHE A 233 26.19 -22.53 -14.30
C PHE A 233 26.82 -22.84 -15.68
N ALA A 234 28.15 -22.99 -15.76
CA ALA A 234 28.87 -23.21 -17.00
C ALA A 234 28.55 -22.19 -18.12
N VAL A 235 28.30 -20.93 -17.75
CA VAL A 235 28.11 -19.80 -18.68
C VAL A 235 29.36 -18.95 -18.77
N GLN A 236 29.51 -18.20 -19.87
CA GLN A 236 30.70 -17.39 -20.12
C GLN A 236 30.86 -16.27 -19.07
N CYS A 237 31.97 -16.31 -18.34
CA CYS A 237 32.28 -15.28 -17.35
C CYS A 237 32.69 -13.95 -18.03
N PRO A 238 32.33 -12.80 -17.44
CA PRO A 238 32.78 -11.49 -17.92
C PRO A 238 34.32 -11.39 -17.92
N ILE A 239 34.89 -10.76 -18.95
CA ILE A 239 36.35 -10.62 -19.13
C ILE A 239 36.94 -9.51 -18.24
N HIS A 240 36.13 -8.50 -17.89
CA HIS A 240 36.60 -7.35 -17.12
C HIS A 240 36.25 -7.49 -15.64
N ASN A 241 37.27 -7.33 -14.80
CA ASN A 241 37.10 -7.27 -13.36
C ASN A 241 36.56 -5.89 -12.98
N PHE A 242 35.36 -5.86 -12.40
CA PHE A 242 34.77 -4.68 -11.76
C PHE A 242 34.68 -4.92 -10.26
N ALA A 243 34.63 -3.84 -9.48
CA ALA A 243 34.46 -3.96 -8.03
C ALA A 243 33.09 -4.60 -7.73
N PRO A 244 33.04 -5.73 -7.01
CA PRO A 244 31.78 -6.40 -6.71
C PRO A 244 30.94 -5.52 -5.77
N MET A 245 29.65 -5.44 -6.07
CA MET A 245 28.67 -4.71 -5.26
C MET A 245 27.46 -5.60 -5.01
N THR A 246 26.99 -5.65 -3.77
CA THR A 246 25.83 -6.44 -3.35
C THR A 246 24.72 -5.54 -2.81
N PRO A 247 23.45 -5.98 -2.89
CA PRO A 247 22.34 -5.27 -2.28
C PRO A 247 22.49 -5.20 -0.75
N ASP A 248 22.20 -4.05 -0.15
CA ASP A 248 22.09 -3.93 1.30
C ASP A 248 20.74 -4.49 1.77
N PHE A 249 20.79 -5.61 2.49
CA PHE A 249 19.62 -6.27 3.06
C PHE A 249 18.77 -5.34 3.94
N THR A 250 19.40 -4.40 4.65
CA THR A 250 18.74 -3.46 5.54
C THR A 250 17.75 -2.58 4.78
N VAL A 251 18.08 -2.17 3.54
CA VAL A 251 17.20 -1.34 2.71
C VAL A 251 15.91 -2.09 2.37
N PHE A 252 16.00 -3.40 2.09
CA PHE A 252 14.82 -4.23 1.84
C PHE A 252 13.96 -4.37 3.10
N MET A 253 14.56 -4.59 4.27
CA MET A 253 13.83 -4.66 5.53
C MET A 253 13.10 -3.35 5.83
N ILE A 254 13.75 -2.20 5.60
CA ILE A 254 13.14 -0.88 5.74
C ILE A 254 11.96 -0.72 4.78
N LYS A 255 12.10 -1.13 3.50
CA LYS A 255 11.01 -1.07 2.52
C LYS A 255 9.77 -1.82 2.98
N TYR A 256 9.91 -3.06 3.43
CA TYR A 256 8.77 -3.87 3.88
C TYR A 256 8.19 -3.34 5.20
N LEU A 257 9.03 -2.91 6.14
CA LEU A 257 8.59 -2.29 7.38
C LEU A 257 7.76 -1.02 7.13
N MET A 258 8.26 -0.12 6.26
CA MET A 258 7.57 1.13 5.92
C MET A 258 6.31 0.89 5.09
N THR A 259 6.26 -0.18 4.30
CA THR A 259 5.02 -0.60 3.63
C THR A 259 3.97 -1.04 4.67
N MET A 260 4.37 -1.77 5.71
CA MET A 260 3.44 -2.33 6.71
C MET A 260 2.99 -1.35 7.80
N ILE A 261 3.87 -0.42 8.20
CA ILE A 261 3.58 0.50 9.32
C ILE A 261 2.33 1.34 9.08
N VAL A 262 2.04 1.66 7.83
CA VAL A 262 0.83 2.40 7.44
C VAL A 262 -0.45 1.62 7.76
N GLY A 263 -0.44 0.30 7.58
CA GLY A 263 -1.52 -0.58 8.00
C GLY A 263 -1.75 -0.50 9.50
N ILE A 264 -0.68 -0.52 10.28
CA ILE A 264 -0.72 -0.43 11.74
C ILE A 264 -1.30 0.92 12.19
N THR A 265 -0.81 2.04 11.66
CA THR A 265 -1.29 3.38 12.05
C THR A 265 -2.76 3.59 11.66
N SER A 266 -3.19 3.09 10.50
CA SER A 266 -4.60 3.15 10.09
C SER A 266 -5.51 2.30 10.99
N GLY A 267 -5.06 1.12 11.43
CA GLY A 267 -5.77 0.28 12.39
C GLY A 267 -5.98 0.98 13.74
N PHE A 268 -4.92 1.58 14.29
CA PHE A 268 -5.00 2.36 15.53
C PHE A 268 -5.95 3.56 15.42
N TRP A 269 -6.06 4.17 14.24
CA TRP A 269 -6.98 5.29 14.03
C TRP A 269 -8.46 4.85 14.18
N VAL A 270 -8.80 3.65 13.70
CA VAL A 270 -10.14 3.06 13.79
C VAL A 270 -10.46 2.54 15.19
N TRP A 271 -9.45 2.14 15.96
CA TRP A 271 -9.60 1.74 17.36
C TRP A 271 -9.92 2.95 18.23
N SER A 272 -11.17 3.03 18.67
CA SER A 272 -11.66 4.08 19.58
C SER A 272 -12.56 3.45 20.65
N GLY A 273 -12.81 4.16 21.75
CA GLY A 273 -13.78 3.72 22.76
C GLY A 273 -15.17 3.45 22.17
N LYS A 274 -15.54 4.14 21.08
CA LYS A 274 -16.77 3.89 20.32
C LYS A 274 -16.74 2.51 19.63
N THR A 275 -15.56 2.06 19.18
CA THR A 275 -15.37 0.73 18.59
C THR A 275 -15.59 -0.35 19.64
N LEU A 276 -14.98 -0.20 20.83
CA LEU A 276 -15.19 -1.13 21.95
C LEU A 276 -16.65 -1.20 22.39
N GLN A 277 -17.36 -0.07 22.46
CA GLN A 277 -18.80 -0.05 22.77
C GLN A 277 -19.67 -0.68 21.69
N SER A 278 -19.32 -0.54 20.41
CA SER A 278 -20.00 -1.25 19.33
C SER A 278 -19.79 -2.77 19.42
N TRP A 279 -18.56 -3.22 19.68
CA TRP A 279 -18.26 -4.64 19.90
C TRP A 279 -18.98 -5.19 21.14
N ARG A 280 -18.98 -4.46 22.27
CA ARG A 280 -19.76 -4.84 23.47
C ARG A 280 -21.25 -4.99 23.16
N ARG A 281 -21.83 -4.07 22.37
CA ARG A 281 -23.24 -4.17 21.95
C ARG A 281 -23.48 -5.36 21.02
N PHE A 282 -22.55 -5.65 20.13
CA PHE A 282 -22.61 -6.81 19.24
C PHE A 282 -22.53 -8.13 20.02
N TYR A 283 -21.54 -8.28 20.91
CA TYR A 283 -21.42 -9.45 21.79
C TYR A 283 -22.64 -9.63 22.70
N LYS A 284 -23.19 -8.55 23.27
CA LYS A 284 -24.45 -8.62 24.03
C LYS A 284 -25.64 -9.09 23.18
N ARG A 285 -25.73 -8.67 21.92
CA ARG A 285 -26.78 -9.13 21.00
C ARG A 285 -26.61 -10.60 20.61
N LEU A 286 -25.39 -11.05 20.37
CA LEU A 286 -25.08 -12.47 20.13
C LEU A 286 -25.39 -13.34 21.36
N SER A 287 -25.00 -12.89 22.55
CA SER A 287 -25.28 -13.58 23.81
C SER A 287 -26.78 -13.68 24.10
N ASN A 288 -27.55 -12.62 23.78
CA ASN A 288 -29.01 -12.61 23.97
C ASN A 288 -29.76 -13.31 22.84
N GLY A 289 -29.19 -13.38 21.62
CA GLY A 289 -29.75 -14.13 20.49
C GLY A 289 -29.79 -15.63 20.76
N ASN A 290 -28.77 -16.17 21.44
CA ASN A 290 -28.75 -17.58 21.87
C ASN A 290 -29.74 -17.94 23.00
N HIS A 291 -30.37 -16.95 23.65
CA HIS A 291 -31.39 -17.20 24.69
C HIS A 291 -32.83 -17.02 24.17
N GLY A 292 -33.02 -16.66 22.89
CA GLY A 292 -34.33 -16.42 22.28
C GLY A 292 -34.91 -17.59 21.48
N GLU A 293 -34.17 -18.68 21.30
CA GLU A 293 -34.57 -19.85 20.48
C GLU A 293 -35.02 -21.07 21.30
N THR A 294 -35.27 -20.90 22.61
CA THR A 294 -35.73 -21.99 23.51
C THR A 294 -37.05 -21.72 24.24
N THR A 295 -37.84 -20.74 23.80
CA THR A 295 -39.21 -20.55 24.32
C THR A 295 -40.17 -20.17 23.21
N VAL A 296 -40.76 -21.19 22.57
CA VAL A 296 -42.19 -21.56 22.47
C VAL A 296 -42.33 -22.54 21.31
#